data_AF-A0A0R3M380-F1
#
_entry.id   AF-A0A0R3M380-F1
#
_cell.length_a   1.000
_cell.length_b   1.000
_cell.length_c   1.000
_cell.angle_alpha   90.00
_cell.angle_beta   90.00
_cell.angle_gamma   90.00
#
_symmetry.space_group_name_H-M   'P 1'
#
loop_
_entity.id
_entity.type
_entity.pdbx_description
1 polymer ?
#
loop_
_entity_poly.entity_id
_entity_poly.type
_entity_poly.pdbx_seq_one_letter_code
_entity_poly.pdbx_strand_id
1 'polypeptide(L)'
;MTDDVLDKETSVSVELTESGVKAKAKSRTVAALDRLGGNLSELLNVRMERHVTRERAIITGEKKMIEAAVEYGIDRLKKDPDFAERVAEKHLRKIFHRQDNKDAVLVEAIEDLRHDPLTDAEAEAGPAELNPEFMDRFERYAEDASTEELRQKWGRVLSAEIRKPGTFSRKALRVVEELDAQTAQLFERLCRSRLENVFPKSLVGELSFAEAASLVTADLMVDPGAAGQIRQSVLMKASDERELWFVPLGEYAIAFQKDINLGQPGAAGTGPAAVLRSNKDNNPVLPVYVLTSTGQAVAEILPNHRREALLALLGKLRKYWPHEDILALEWMPSVSSYQVSEM
;
A
#
# COMPACT_ATOMS: atom_id res chain seq x y z
N MET A 1 -36.15 -18.64 -26.24
CA MET A 1 -35.78 -17.30 -25.79
C MET A 1 -34.55 -17.49 -24.92
N THR A 2 -33.39 -17.39 -25.57
CA THR A 2 -32.06 -17.47 -24.97
C THR A 2 -31.69 -16.04 -24.62
N ASP A 3 -31.94 -15.64 -23.37
CA ASP A 3 -31.50 -14.36 -22.85
C ASP A 3 -29.97 -14.37 -22.75
N ASP A 4 -29.37 -13.75 -23.76
CA ASP A 4 -28.30 -12.77 -23.64
C ASP A 4 -27.26 -12.95 -22.54
N VAL A 5 -26.44 -13.99 -22.72
CA VAL A 5 -25.14 -14.11 -22.05
C VAL A 5 -24.07 -13.28 -22.80
N LEU A 6 -24.29 -13.04 -24.10
CA LEU A 6 -23.38 -12.28 -24.96
C LEU A 6 -23.44 -10.76 -24.67
N ASP A 7 -24.61 -10.20 -24.34
CA ASP A 7 -24.73 -8.78 -23.98
C ASP A 7 -24.08 -8.43 -22.64
N LYS A 8 -23.96 -9.38 -21.70
CA LYS A 8 -23.28 -9.14 -20.41
C LYS A 8 -21.76 -9.31 -20.49
N GLU A 9 -21.29 -10.25 -21.30
CA GLU A 9 -19.86 -10.37 -21.60
C GLU A 9 -19.36 -9.15 -22.37
N THR A 10 -20.14 -8.65 -23.32
CA THR A 10 -19.83 -7.39 -24.00
C THR A 10 -19.96 -6.20 -23.06
N SER A 11 -20.99 -6.06 -22.22
CA SER A 11 -21.15 -4.87 -21.36
C SER A 11 -19.99 -4.66 -20.38
N VAL A 12 -19.45 -5.70 -19.75
CA VAL A 12 -18.32 -5.58 -18.80
C VAL A 12 -16.98 -5.44 -19.53
N SER A 13 -16.82 -6.14 -20.67
CA SER A 13 -15.67 -5.95 -21.56
C SER A 13 -15.63 -4.53 -22.13
N VAL A 14 -16.79 -3.96 -22.41
CA VAL A 14 -17.01 -2.60 -22.91
C VAL A 14 -16.76 -1.58 -21.79
N GLU A 15 -17.28 -1.79 -20.58
CA GLU A 15 -17.00 -0.93 -19.40
C GLU A 15 -15.50 -0.86 -19.05
N LEU A 16 -14.74 -1.93 -19.27
CA LEU A 16 -13.28 -1.96 -19.08
C LEU A 16 -12.45 -1.55 -20.30
N THR A 17 -13.02 -1.50 -21.51
CA THR A 17 -12.31 -1.10 -22.75
C THR A 17 -12.59 0.34 -23.17
N GLU A 18 -13.71 0.93 -22.77
CA GLU A 18 -14.10 2.28 -23.18
C GLU A 18 -13.40 3.41 -22.41
N SER A 19 -12.70 3.12 -21.31
CA SER A 19 -12.06 4.14 -20.46
C SER A 19 -10.55 4.31 -20.65
N GLY A 20 -9.89 3.54 -21.54
CA GLY A 20 -8.45 3.72 -21.77
C GLY A 20 -7.57 3.41 -20.56
N VAL A 21 -8.08 2.72 -19.54
CA VAL A 21 -7.30 2.17 -18.41
C VAL A 21 -6.52 0.95 -18.92
N LYS A 22 -5.19 1.08 -18.91
CA LYS A 22 -4.29 0.48 -19.91
C LYS A 22 -3.86 -0.97 -19.66
N ALA A 23 -3.57 -1.66 -20.76
CA ALA A 23 -3.15 -3.07 -20.85
C ALA A 23 -2.11 -3.55 -19.82
N LYS A 24 -1.24 -2.66 -19.31
CA LYS A 24 -0.21 -3.00 -18.30
C LYS A 24 -0.82 -3.37 -16.94
N ALA A 25 -1.81 -2.63 -16.45
CA ALA A 25 -2.49 -2.96 -15.19
C ALA A 25 -3.17 -4.34 -15.29
N LYS A 26 -3.88 -4.58 -16.41
CA LYS A 26 -4.46 -5.88 -16.73
C LYS A 26 -3.41 -6.99 -16.76
N SER A 27 -2.25 -6.73 -17.37
CA SER A 27 -1.13 -7.66 -17.42
C SER A 27 -0.61 -8.03 -16.03
N ARG A 28 -0.48 -7.06 -15.10
CA ARG A 28 -0.05 -7.33 -13.72
C ARG A 28 -1.03 -8.21 -12.96
N THR A 29 -2.33 -7.90 -13.05
CA THR A 29 -3.36 -8.69 -12.39
C THR A 29 -3.38 -10.12 -12.93
N VAL A 30 -3.29 -10.30 -14.26
CA VAL A 30 -3.21 -11.62 -14.90
C VAL A 30 -1.93 -12.37 -14.48
N ALA A 31 -0.78 -11.70 -14.44
CA ALA A 31 0.47 -12.32 -14.01
C ALA A 31 0.43 -12.75 -12.53
N ALA A 32 -0.19 -11.94 -11.66
CA ALA A 32 -0.39 -12.30 -10.26
C ALA A 32 -1.31 -13.52 -10.10
N LEU A 33 -2.41 -13.54 -10.88
CA LEU A 33 -3.35 -14.66 -10.96
C LEU A 33 -2.64 -15.96 -11.39
N ASP A 34 -1.91 -15.91 -12.50
CA ASP A 34 -1.19 -17.05 -13.05
C ASP A 34 -0.15 -17.58 -12.05
N ARG A 35 0.56 -16.69 -11.36
CA ARG A 35 1.66 -17.05 -10.45
C ARG A 35 1.19 -17.63 -9.12
N LEU A 36 0.12 -17.10 -8.53
CA LEU A 36 -0.49 -17.70 -7.33
C LEU A 36 -1.22 -19.02 -7.66
N GLY A 37 -1.41 -19.28 -8.96
CA GLY A 37 -2.17 -20.39 -9.46
C GLY A 37 -3.66 -20.22 -9.22
N GLY A 38 -4.14 -18.99 -9.06
CA GLY A 38 -5.53 -18.69 -8.74
C GLY A 38 -6.48 -19.12 -9.86
N ASN A 39 -7.70 -19.51 -9.49
CA ASN A 39 -8.71 -19.89 -10.46
C ASN A 39 -9.30 -18.65 -11.15
N LEU A 40 -8.70 -18.23 -12.28
CA LEU A 40 -9.17 -17.12 -13.14
C LEU A 40 -10.68 -17.18 -13.44
N SER A 41 -11.26 -18.39 -13.49
CA SER A 41 -12.66 -18.61 -13.87
C SER A 41 -13.68 -18.25 -12.79
N GLU A 42 -13.33 -18.34 -11.51
CA GLU A 42 -14.26 -17.97 -10.42
C GLU A 42 -14.26 -16.47 -10.13
N LEU A 43 -13.10 -15.82 -10.20
CA LEU A 43 -12.96 -14.38 -10.01
C LEU A 43 -13.60 -13.53 -11.12
N LEU A 44 -13.82 -14.14 -12.30
CA LEU A 44 -14.42 -13.54 -13.49
C LEU A 44 -15.86 -14.03 -13.76
N ASN A 45 -16.50 -14.73 -12.81
CA ASN A 45 -17.88 -15.23 -12.92
C ASN A 45 -18.14 -16.12 -14.16
N VAL A 46 -17.13 -16.87 -14.63
CA VAL A 46 -17.28 -17.91 -15.66
C VAL A 46 -17.56 -19.23 -14.97
N ARG A 47 -18.82 -19.66 -14.96
CA ARG A 47 -19.27 -20.92 -14.36
C ARG A 47 -18.76 -22.12 -15.16
N MET A 48 -17.71 -22.81 -14.70
CA MET A 48 -17.33 -24.15 -15.17
C MET A 48 -16.69 -25.04 -14.08
N GLU A 49 -16.97 -26.35 -14.17
CA GLU A 49 -16.57 -27.47 -13.29
C GLU A 49 -15.05 -27.72 -13.18
N ARG A 50 -14.28 -26.79 -12.60
CA ARG A 50 -12.80 -26.90 -12.51
C ARG A 50 -12.21 -27.16 -11.13
N HIS A 51 -12.89 -26.83 -10.03
CA HIS A 51 -12.39 -27.15 -8.67
C HIS A 51 -12.12 -28.64 -8.52
N VAL A 52 -13.11 -29.44 -8.87
CA VAL A 52 -13.01 -30.89 -8.87
C VAL A 52 -11.86 -31.38 -9.75
N THR A 53 -11.60 -30.74 -10.89
CA THR A 53 -10.57 -31.19 -11.84
C THR A 53 -9.15 -30.87 -11.36
N ARG A 54 -8.94 -29.70 -10.74
CA ARG A 54 -7.63 -29.30 -10.20
C ARG A 54 -7.30 -29.99 -8.89
N GLU A 55 -8.25 -30.06 -7.95
CA GLU A 55 -8.10 -30.89 -6.75
C GLU A 55 -7.76 -32.32 -7.17
N ARG A 56 -8.48 -32.89 -8.15
CA ARG A 56 -8.16 -34.21 -8.69
C ARG A 56 -6.77 -34.26 -9.31
N ALA A 57 -6.31 -33.24 -10.04
CA ALA A 57 -4.99 -33.23 -10.66
C ALA A 57 -3.85 -33.15 -9.62
N ILE A 58 -3.99 -32.32 -8.59
CA ILE A 58 -3.06 -32.24 -7.45
C ILE A 58 -3.07 -33.57 -6.70
N ILE A 59 -4.25 -34.09 -6.32
CA ILE A 59 -4.40 -35.40 -5.66
C ILE A 59 -3.77 -36.49 -6.51
N THR A 60 -4.00 -36.50 -7.82
CA THR A 60 -3.47 -37.54 -8.72
C THR A 60 -1.95 -37.43 -8.87
N GLY A 61 -1.40 -36.23 -9.02
CA GLY A 61 0.04 -36.00 -9.13
C GLY A 61 0.78 -36.34 -7.83
N GLU A 62 0.24 -35.93 -6.70
CA GLU A 62 0.83 -36.19 -5.39
C GLU A 62 0.66 -37.63 -4.94
N LYS A 63 -0.49 -38.26 -5.23
CA LYS A 63 -0.67 -39.70 -5.04
C LYS A 63 0.40 -40.47 -5.81
N LYS A 64 0.68 -40.08 -7.06
CA LYS A 64 1.77 -40.66 -7.85
C LYS A 64 3.15 -40.40 -7.23
N MET A 65 3.38 -39.24 -6.62
CA MET A 65 4.63 -38.95 -5.91
C MET A 65 4.79 -39.78 -4.63
N ILE A 66 3.71 -39.98 -3.87
CA ILE A 66 3.69 -40.85 -2.70
C ILE A 66 3.91 -42.31 -3.12
N GLU A 67 3.22 -42.77 -4.16
CA GLU A 67 3.40 -44.09 -4.76
C GLU A 67 4.86 -44.28 -5.21
N ALA A 68 5.46 -43.30 -5.88
CA ALA A 68 6.86 -43.31 -6.28
C ALA A 68 7.82 -43.27 -5.07
N ALA A 69 7.52 -42.52 -4.01
CA ALA A 69 8.33 -42.48 -2.79
C ALA A 69 8.26 -43.80 -1.99
N VAL A 70 7.10 -44.47 -2.02
CA VAL A 70 6.92 -45.84 -1.53
C VAL A 70 7.75 -46.81 -2.38
N GLU A 71 7.70 -46.69 -3.71
CA GLU A 71 8.47 -47.53 -4.64
C GLU A 71 9.99 -47.37 -4.43
N TYR A 72 10.46 -46.12 -4.29
CA TYR A 72 11.87 -45.74 -4.12
C TYR A 72 12.49 -46.04 -2.74
N GLY A 73 11.75 -46.72 -1.84
CA GLY A 73 12.40 -47.39 -0.71
C GLY A 73 12.60 -46.54 0.54
N ILE A 74 11.68 -45.64 0.87
CA ILE A 74 11.58 -45.15 2.24
C ILE A 74 11.07 -46.32 3.10
N ASP A 75 11.99 -47.08 3.67
CA ASP A 75 11.77 -48.39 4.31
C ASP A 75 10.73 -48.35 5.46
N ARG A 76 10.52 -47.17 6.05
CA ARG A 76 9.51 -46.91 7.08
C ARG A 76 8.10 -46.71 6.51
N LEU A 77 7.95 -46.16 5.30
CA LEU A 77 6.66 -46.06 4.61
C LEU A 77 6.18 -47.43 4.10
N LYS A 78 7.11 -48.32 3.73
CA LYS A 78 6.79 -49.70 3.32
C LYS A 78 6.30 -50.57 4.48
N LYS A 79 6.79 -50.32 5.69
CA LYS A 79 6.55 -51.17 6.89
C LYS A 79 5.36 -50.73 7.73
N ASP A 80 4.85 -49.52 7.54
CA ASP A 80 3.74 -48.94 8.31
C ASP A 80 2.79 -48.17 7.37
N PRO A 81 1.81 -48.88 6.74
CA PRO A 81 0.84 -48.28 5.84
C PRO A 81 0.03 -47.14 6.48
N ASP A 82 -0.32 -47.29 7.77
CA ASP A 82 -1.06 -46.26 8.51
C ASP A 82 -0.21 -45.00 8.67
N PHE A 83 1.11 -45.13 8.88
CA PHE A 83 2.02 -43.99 8.88
C PHE A 83 2.14 -43.33 7.50
N ALA A 84 2.21 -44.13 6.43
CA ALA A 84 2.24 -43.59 5.07
C ALA A 84 0.97 -42.81 4.74
N GLU A 85 -0.20 -43.34 5.10
CA GLU A 85 -1.48 -42.67 4.95
C GLU A 85 -1.55 -41.36 5.76
N ARG A 86 -1.13 -41.35 7.03
CA ARG A 86 -1.08 -40.12 7.84
C ARG A 86 -0.14 -39.05 7.26
N VAL A 87 1.02 -39.45 6.72
CA VAL A 87 1.96 -38.52 6.08
C VAL A 87 1.34 -37.93 4.82
N ALA A 88 0.70 -38.77 3.99
CA ALA A 88 -0.01 -38.35 2.79
C ALA A 88 -1.16 -37.39 3.10
N GLU A 89 -2.03 -37.75 4.04
CA GLU A 89 -3.18 -36.93 4.43
C GLU A 89 -2.74 -35.57 4.97
N LYS A 90 -1.73 -35.55 5.87
CA LYS A 90 -1.19 -34.30 6.41
C LYS A 90 -0.60 -33.41 5.31
N HIS A 91 0.09 -34.00 4.35
CA HIS A 91 0.70 -33.26 3.24
C HIS A 91 -0.35 -32.65 2.32
N LEU A 92 -1.30 -33.46 1.86
CA LEU A 92 -2.40 -33.03 1.00
C LEU A 92 -3.22 -31.92 1.67
N ARG A 93 -3.60 -32.12 2.95
CA ARG A 93 -4.32 -31.11 3.73
C ARG A 93 -3.55 -29.78 3.79
N LYS A 94 -2.23 -29.84 4.01
CA LYS A 94 -1.40 -28.64 4.03
C LYS A 94 -1.39 -27.92 2.68
N ILE A 95 -1.35 -28.65 1.57
CA ILE A 95 -1.35 -28.07 0.23
C ILE A 95 -2.68 -27.41 -0.09
N PHE A 96 -3.80 -28.07 0.23
CA PHE A 96 -5.12 -27.48 0.02
C PHE A 96 -5.30 -26.21 0.82
N HIS A 97 -5.00 -26.23 2.13
CA HIS A 97 -5.09 -25.01 2.93
C HIS A 97 -4.22 -23.87 2.40
N ARG A 98 -3.03 -24.18 1.90
CA ARG A 98 -2.15 -23.17 1.29
C ARG A 98 -2.73 -22.60 0.01
N GLN A 99 -3.33 -23.42 -0.84
CA GLN A 99 -4.00 -22.95 -2.04
C GLN A 99 -5.24 -22.12 -1.69
N ASP A 100 -6.06 -22.56 -0.73
CA ASP A 100 -7.23 -21.83 -0.24
C ASP A 100 -6.84 -20.42 0.26
N ASN A 101 -5.74 -20.34 1.03
CA ASN A 101 -5.24 -19.06 1.53
C ASN A 101 -4.80 -18.14 0.36
N LYS A 102 -4.06 -18.67 -0.62
CA LYS A 102 -3.64 -17.91 -1.81
C LYS A 102 -4.83 -17.40 -2.63
N ASP A 103 -5.83 -18.25 -2.84
CA ASP A 103 -7.04 -17.91 -3.59
C ASP A 103 -7.84 -16.82 -2.87
N ALA A 104 -7.98 -16.91 -1.54
CA ALA A 104 -8.66 -15.89 -0.76
C ALA A 104 -7.87 -14.55 -0.71
N VAL A 105 -6.55 -14.57 -0.56
CA VAL A 105 -5.71 -13.35 -0.66
C VAL A 105 -5.91 -12.64 -2.01
N LEU A 106 -6.03 -13.42 -3.08
CA LEU A 106 -6.26 -12.89 -4.42
C LEU A 106 -7.66 -12.28 -4.58
N VAL A 107 -8.68 -12.89 -3.97
CA VAL A 107 -10.03 -12.30 -3.89
C VAL A 107 -9.97 -10.94 -3.19
N GLU A 108 -9.33 -10.87 -2.02
CA GLU A 108 -9.15 -9.62 -1.27
C GLU A 108 -8.44 -8.54 -2.10
N ALA A 109 -7.38 -8.92 -2.83
CA ALA A 109 -6.69 -7.97 -3.71
C ALA A 109 -7.59 -7.43 -4.82
N ILE A 110 -8.43 -8.27 -5.42
CA ILE A 110 -9.33 -7.87 -6.50
C ILE A 110 -10.49 -7.01 -5.98
N GLU A 111 -11.02 -7.33 -4.81
CA GLU A 111 -12.04 -6.52 -4.14
C GLU A 111 -11.50 -5.14 -3.76
N ASP A 112 -10.28 -5.08 -3.23
CA ASP A 112 -9.59 -3.81 -2.94
C ASP A 112 -9.37 -2.97 -4.22
N LEU A 113 -8.94 -3.59 -5.33
CA LEU A 113 -8.80 -2.92 -6.63
C LEU A 113 -10.14 -2.47 -7.24
N ARG A 114 -11.25 -3.15 -6.94
CA ARG A 114 -12.60 -2.72 -7.36
C ARG A 114 -13.11 -1.55 -6.52
N HIS A 115 -12.80 -1.56 -5.23
CA HIS A 115 -13.20 -0.50 -4.31
C HIS A 115 -12.43 0.80 -4.58
N ASP A 116 -11.11 0.68 -4.81
CA ASP A 116 -10.22 1.79 -5.14
C ASP A 116 -9.48 1.51 -6.46
N PRO A 117 -10.11 1.84 -7.60
CA PRO A 117 -9.57 1.54 -8.92
C PRO A 117 -8.32 2.37 -9.23
N LEU A 118 -7.44 1.81 -10.06
CA LEU A 118 -6.22 2.50 -10.51
C LEU A 118 -6.58 3.79 -11.24
N THR A 119 -5.82 4.84 -10.98
CA THR A 119 -5.79 6.02 -11.83
C THR A 119 -5.11 5.73 -13.17
N ASP A 120 -5.36 6.55 -14.19
CA ASP A 120 -4.68 6.44 -15.49
C ASP A 120 -3.15 6.52 -15.39
N ALA A 121 -2.67 7.29 -14.41
CA ALA A 121 -1.24 7.42 -14.13
C ALA A 121 -0.66 6.12 -13.57
N GLU A 122 -1.32 5.49 -12.60
CA GLU A 122 -0.90 4.21 -11.99
C GLU A 122 -0.98 3.05 -12.98
N ALA A 123 -2.02 3.03 -13.82
CA ALA A 123 -2.18 2.02 -14.86
C ALA A 123 -1.02 2.04 -15.89
N GLU A 124 -0.41 3.20 -16.14
CA GLU A 124 0.79 3.30 -16.98
C GLU A 124 2.11 3.12 -16.25
N ALA A 125 2.15 3.48 -14.97
CA ALA A 125 3.38 3.62 -14.21
C ALA A 125 4.03 2.26 -13.97
N GLY A 126 5.30 2.11 -14.34
CA GLY A 126 6.08 0.90 -14.10
C GLY A 126 5.91 -0.21 -15.15
N PRO A 127 6.55 -1.37 -14.93
CA PRO A 127 6.56 -2.50 -15.86
C PRO A 127 5.18 -3.16 -16.01
N ALA A 128 4.98 -3.92 -17.10
CA ALA A 128 3.74 -4.67 -17.35
C ALA A 128 3.58 -5.92 -16.47
N GLU A 129 4.65 -6.35 -15.82
CA GLU A 129 4.68 -7.51 -14.92
C GLU A 129 5.24 -7.10 -13.55
N LEU A 130 4.78 -7.78 -12.51
CA LEU A 130 5.31 -7.61 -11.16
C LEU A 130 6.71 -8.23 -11.03
N ASN A 131 7.51 -7.70 -10.12
CA ASN A 131 8.85 -8.22 -9.89
C ASN A 131 8.79 -9.71 -9.45
N PRO A 132 9.47 -10.65 -10.16
CA PRO A 132 9.46 -12.06 -9.80
C PRO A 132 9.93 -12.34 -8.37
N GLU A 133 10.92 -11.60 -7.87
CA GLU A 133 11.42 -11.78 -6.50
C GLU A 133 10.42 -11.32 -5.44
N PHE A 134 9.60 -10.31 -5.75
CA PHE A 134 8.48 -9.91 -4.91
C PHE A 134 7.45 -11.05 -4.89
N MET A 135 7.05 -11.54 -6.07
CA MET A 135 6.05 -12.61 -6.17
C MET A 135 6.46 -13.89 -5.45
N ASP A 136 7.73 -14.31 -5.55
CA ASP A 136 8.25 -15.50 -4.87
C ASP A 136 8.22 -15.42 -3.34
N ARG A 137 8.21 -14.19 -2.80
CA ARG A 137 8.12 -13.96 -1.35
C ARG A 137 6.67 -13.79 -0.94
N PHE A 138 5.95 -12.97 -1.70
CA PHE A 138 4.53 -12.75 -1.53
C PHE A 138 3.76 -14.08 -1.50
N GLU A 139 4.06 -15.01 -2.42
CA GLU A 139 3.41 -16.32 -2.45
C GLU A 139 3.58 -17.09 -1.13
N ARG A 140 4.76 -17.02 -0.48
CA ARG A 140 5.01 -17.67 0.81
C ARG A 140 4.18 -17.06 1.93
N TYR A 141 4.02 -15.74 1.91
CA TYR A 141 3.19 -15.05 2.88
C TYR A 141 1.70 -15.34 2.65
N ALA A 142 1.27 -15.37 1.40
CA ALA A 142 -0.10 -15.67 1.02
C ALA A 142 -0.48 -17.13 1.37
N GLU A 143 0.40 -18.11 1.15
CA GLU A 143 0.10 -19.52 1.46
C GLU A 143 -0.05 -19.79 2.97
N ASP A 144 0.64 -19.01 3.81
CA ASP A 144 0.60 -19.17 5.28
C ASP A 144 -0.44 -18.23 5.95
N ALA A 145 -1.19 -17.42 5.19
CA ALA A 145 -2.21 -16.48 5.65
C ALA A 145 -3.50 -17.16 6.16
N SER A 146 -3.40 -17.81 7.32
CA SER A 146 -4.46 -18.69 7.85
C SER A 146 -5.71 -18.01 8.41
N THR A 147 -5.68 -16.70 8.70
CA THR A 147 -6.84 -15.95 9.21
C THR A 147 -7.34 -14.95 8.18
N GLU A 148 -8.60 -14.57 8.31
CA GLU A 148 -9.25 -13.61 7.43
C GLU A 148 -8.52 -12.25 7.43
N GLU A 149 -8.11 -11.77 8.60
CA GLU A 149 -7.36 -10.53 8.74
C GLU A 149 -6.00 -10.59 8.04
N LEU A 150 -5.32 -11.75 8.07
CA LEU A 150 -4.06 -11.93 7.34
C LEU A 150 -4.30 -11.94 5.83
N ARG A 151 -5.41 -12.57 5.37
CA ARG A 151 -5.75 -12.61 3.95
C ARG A 151 -6.08 -11.23 3.41
N GLN A 152 -6.88 -10.44 4.14
CA GLN A 152 -7.17 -9.04 3.83
C GLN A 152 -5.89 -8.20 3.78
N LYS A 153 -5.02 -8.34 4.79
CA LYS A 153 -3.72 -7.65 4.85
C LYS A 153 -2.87 -7.95 3.61
N TRP A 154 -2.70 -9.22 3.26
CA TRP A 154 -1.90 -9.63 2.10
C TRP A 154 -2.59 -9.30 0.76
N GLY A 155 -3.92 -9.29 0.71
CA GLY A 155 -4.68 -8.79 -0.44
C GLY A 155 -4.36 -7.34 -0.74
N ARG A 156 -4.36 -6.48 0.30
CA ARG A 156 -3.98 -5.06 0.16
C ARG A 156 -2.52 -4.85 -0.24
N VAL A 157 -1.60 -5.71 0.23
CA VAL A 157 -0.20 -5.68 -0.23
C VAL A 157 -0.12 -5.95 -1.73
N LEU A 158 -0.85 -6.94 -2.22
CA LEU A 158 -0.86 -7.28 -3.64
C LEU A 158 -1.50 -6.19 -4.49
N SER A 159 -2.66 -5.66 -4.07
CA SER A 159 -3.33 -4.58 -4.80
C SER A 159 -2.44 -3.33 -4.85
N ALA A 160 -1.79 -2.94 -3.75
CA ALA A 160 -0.86 -1.82 -3.73
C ALA A 160 0.36 -2.03 -4.66
N GLU A 161 0.93 -3.24 -4.72
CA GLU A 161 2.01 -3.55 -5.68
C GLU A 161 1.51 -3.55 -7.15
N ILE A 162 0.25 -3.93 -7.41
CA ILE A 162 -0.38 -3.83 -8.74
C ILE A 162 -0.57 -2.36 -9.15
N ARG A 163 -1.06 -1.51 -8.24
CA ARG A 163 -1.22 -0.06 -8.44
C ARG A 163 0.14 0.58 -8.72
N LYS A 164 1.13 0.27 -7.90
CA LYS A 164 2.46 0.88 -7.95
C LYS A 164 3.56 -0.19 -7.79
N PRO A 165 4.03 -0.79 -8.89
CA PRO A 165 5.09 -1.80 -8.83
C PRO A 165 6.38 -1.25 -8.23
N GLY A 166 7.06 -2.07 -7.42
CA GLY A 166 8.27 -1.70 -6.69
C GLY A 166 8.01 -1.01 -5.35
N THR A 167 6.77 -1.04 -4.84
CA THR A 167 6.43 -0.45 -3.54
C THR A 167 7.00 -1.30 -2.40
N PHE A 168 6.86 -2.63 -2.47
CA PHE A 168 7.29 -3.53 -1.40
C PHE A 168 8.68 -4.10 -1.62
N SER A 169 9.62 -3.64 -0.80
CA SER A 169 10.92 -4.31 -0.66
C SER A 169 10.81 -5.57 0.21
N ARG A 170 11.85 -6.42 0.18
CA ARG A 170 11.96 -7.58 1.08
C ARG A 170 11.84 -7.20 2.56
N LYS A 171 12.37 -6.03 2.94
CA LYS A 171 12.29 -5.49 4.30
C LYS A 171 10.85 -5.08 4.64
N ALA A 172 10.16 -4.43 3.70
CA ALA A 172 8.77 -4.02 3.89
C ALA A 172 7.83 -5.22 4.08
N LEU A 173 7.94 -6.26 3.26
CA LEU A 173 7.16 -7.49 3.43
C LEU A 173 7.37 -8.15 4.80
N ARG A 174 8.62 -8.17 5.27
CA ARG A 174 8.95 -8.68 6.61
C ARG A 174 8.31 -7.86 7.71
N VAL A 175 8.32 -6.53 7.59
CA VAL A 175 7.66 -5.65 8.57
C VAL A 175 6.15 -5.87 8.57
N VAL A 176 5.50 -6.00 7.41
CA VAL A 176 4.06 -6.33 7.34
C VAL A 176 3.72 -7.63 8.09
N GLU A 177 4.63 -8.60 8.07
CA GLU A 177 4.43 -9.88 8.76
C GLU A 177 4.70 -9.81 10.27
N GLU A 178 5.79 -9.14 10.68
CA GLU A 178 6.28 -9.15 12.05
C GLU A 178 5.68 -8.04 12.95
N LEU A 179 4.97 -7.07 12.37
CA LEU A 179 4.48 -5.92 13.12
C LEU A 179 3.48 -6.33 14.22
N ASP A 180 3.77 -5.94 15.45
CA ASP A 180 2.87 -6.20 16.58
C ASP A 180 1.63 -5.29 16.52
N ALA A 181 0.54 -5.75 17.15
CA ALA A 181 -0.75 -5.07 17.10
C ALA A 181 -0.71 -3.65 17.69
N GLN A 182 0.08 -3.40 18.73
CA GLN A 182 0.14 -2.08 19.37
C GLN A 182 0.86 -1.07 18.47
N THR A 183 1.99 -1.46 17.88
CA THR A 183 2.71 -0.62 16.92
C THR A 183 1.91 -0.42 15.64
N ALA A 184 1.20 -1.45 15.15
CA ALA A 184 0.31 -1.35 14.00
C ALA A 184 -0.82 -0.33 14.22
N GLN A 185 -1.52 -0.41 15.35
CA GLN A 185 -2.60 0.53 15.70
C GLN A 185 -2.10 1.96 15.86
N LEU A 186 -0.92 2.15 16.47
CA LEU A 186 -0.27 3.44 16.55
C LEU A 186 0.01 3.98 15.15
N PHE A 187 0.63 3.18 14.28
CA PHE A 187 0.97 3.58 12.93
C PHE A 187 -0.27 3.93 12.09
N GLU A 188 -1.32 3.12 12.18
CA GLU A 188 -2.60 3.36 11.51
C GLU A 188 -3.22 4.69 11.93
N ARG A 189 -3.25 4.98 13.25
CA ARG A 189 -3.73 6.25 13.78
C ARG A 189 -2.96 7.44 13.21
N LEU A 190 -1.64 7.35 13.12
CA LEU A 190 -0.80 8.41 12.55
C LEU A 190 -1.03 8.59 11.05
N CYS A 191 -1.27 7.48 10.33
CA CYS A 191 -1.50 7.50 8.88
C CYS A 191 -2.75 8.27 8.45
N ARG A 192 -3.73 8.46 9.34
CA ARG A 192 -4.90 9.34 9.10
C ARG A 192 -4.51 10.80 8.85
N SER A 193 -3.32 11.21 9.28
CA SER A 193 -2.78 12.56 9.10
C SER A 193 -1.52 12.57 8.22
N ARG A 194 -1.27 11.48 7.45
CA ARG A 194 -0.11 11.36 6.58
C ARG A 194 -0.21 12.31 5.40
N LEU A 195 0.91 12.97 5.10
CA LEU A 195 1.12 13.70 3.86
C LEU A 195 2.39 13.16 3.23
N GLU A 196 2.26 12.39 2.14
CA GLU A 196 3.37 11.71 1.48
C GLU A 196 4.19 10.83 2.46
N ASN A 197 5.46 11.19 2.68
CA ASN A 197 6.38 10.47 3.55
C ASN A 197 6.55 11.11 4.93
N VAL A 198 5.63 11.98 5.33
CA VAL A 198 5.70 12.68 6.62
C VAL A 198 4.39 12.68 7.40
N PHE A 199 4.52 12.80 8.72
CA PHE A 199 3.44 13.16 9.63
C PHE A 199 3.67 14.58 10.14
N PRO A 200 2.85 15.59 9.75
CA PRO A 200 2.94 16.91 10.34
C PRO A 200 2.68 16.83 11.84
N LYS A 201 3.65 17.28 12.67
CA LYS A 201 3.53 17.22 14.13
C LYS A 201 2.32 17.97 14.66
N SER A 202 1.94 19.05 13.97
CA SER A 202 0.74 19.82 14.27
C SER A 202 -0.56 19.00 14.19
N LEU A 203 -0.58 17.92 13.39
CA LEU A 203 -1.73 17.04 13.23
C LEU A 203 -1.69 15.83 14.16
N VAL A 204 -0.52 15.25 14.38
CA VAL A 204 -0.38 14.01 15.16
C VAL A 204 -0.01 14.23 16.64
N GLY A 205 0.42 15.43 17.00
CA GLY A 205 0.94 15.75 18.34
C GLY A 205 2.38 15.29 18.53
N GLU A 206 2.91 15.49 19.75
CA GLU A 206 4.22 14.96 20.13
C GLU A 206 4.06 13.49 20.56
N LEU A 207 4.86 12.61 19.95
CA LEU A 207 4.95 11.22 20.36
C LEU A 207 5.74 11.09 21.66
N SER A 208 5.27 10.22 22.55
CA SER A 208 6.08 9.79 23.69
C SER A 208 7.34 9.06 23.22
N PHE A 209 8.35 8.98 24.09
CA PHE A 209 9.57 8.21 23.80
C PHE A 209 9.27 6.76 23.42
N ALA A 210 8.32 6.12 24.11
CA ALA A 210 7.93 4.74 23.84
C ALA A 210 7.26 4.57 22.45
N GLU A 211 6.36 5.49 22.08
CA GLU A 211 5.73 5.49 20.75
C GLU A 211 6.74 5.74 19.63
N ALA A 212 7.65 6.71 19.81
CA ALA A 212 8.69 6.99 18.83
C ALA A 212 9.65 5.80 18.69
N ALA A 213 10.07 5.20 19.81
CA ALA A 213 10.95 4.05 19.81
C ALA A 213 10.32 2.84 19.10
N SER A 214 9.05 2.52 19.37
CA SER A 214 8.40 1.36 18.74
C SER A 214 8.35 1.49 17.20
N LEU A 215 7.93 2.66 16.70
CA LEU A 215 7.88 2.96 15.27
C LEU A 215 9.26 2.93 14.60
N VAL A 216 10.30 3.42 15.28
CA VAL A 216 11.68 3.40 14.78
C VAL A 216 12.21 1.96 14.74
N THR A 217 12.02 1.18 15.80
CA THR A 217 12.49 -0.21 15.86
C THR A 217 11.77 -1.12 14.86
N ALA A 218 10.50 -0.82 14.55
CA ALA A 218 9.73 -1.49 13.51
C ALA A 218 10.06 -1.02 12.09
N ASP A 219 11.03 -0.10 11.94
CA ASP A 219 11.42 0.51 10.67
C ASP A 219 10.27 1.25 9.97
N LEU A 220 9.31 1.79 10.70
CA LEU A 220 8.20 2.57 10.16
C LEU A 220 8.53 4.08 10.12
N MET A 221 9.35 4.55 11.04
CA MET A 221 9.70 5.97 11.19
C MET A 221 11.22 6.15 11.31
N VAL A 222 11.76 7.22 10.73
CA VAL A 222 13.15 7.64 10.95
C VAL A 222 13.25 8.25 12.33
N ASP A 223 14.30 7.90 13.09
CA ASP A 223 14.56 8.49 14.41
C ASP A 223 14.53 10.03 14.34
N PRO A 224 13.60 10.69 15.04
CA PRO A 224 13.49 12.15 15.00
C PRO A 224 14.67 12.85 15.66
N GLY A 225 15.43 12.16 16.52
CA GLY A 225 16.50 12.74 17.31
C GLY A 225 16.03 13.84 18.26
N ALA A 226 16.97 14.40 19.03
CA ALA A 226 16.67 15.45 20.02
C ALA A 226 16.20 16.77 19.38
N ALA A 227 16.64 17.08 18.15
CA ALA A 227 16.27 18.31 17.45
C ALA A 227 14.91 18.22 16.71
N GLY A 228 14.36 17.01 16.59
CA GLY A 228 13.21 16.72 15.74
C GLY A 228 13.55 16.83 14.25
N GLN A 229 12.54 16.55 13.41
CA GLN A 229 12.63 16.64 11.97
C GLN A 229 11.78 17.80 11.43
N ILE A 230 12.18 18.33 10.28
CA ILE A 230 11.49 19.41 9.58
C ILE A 230 11.42 19.10 8.08
N ARG A 231 10.34 19.51 7.44
CA ARG A 231 10.27 19.68 6.00
C ARG A 231 10.66 21.12 5.67
N GLN A 232 11.68 21.28 4.83
CA GLN A 232 12.12 22.60 4.39
C GLN A 232 11.20 23.15 3.29
N SER A 233 10.99 24.46 3.29
CA SER A 233 10.44 25.15 2.14
C SER A 233 11.50 25.36 1.07
N VAL A 234 11.07 25.40 -0.19
CA VAL A 234 11.88 25.78 -1.36
C VAL A 234 11.35 27.12 -1.87
N LEU A 235 12.23 28.07 -2.18
CA LEU A 235 11.80 29.32 -2.80
C LEU A 235 11.57 29.07 -4.30
N MET A 236 10.40 29.42 -4.79
CA MET A 236 10.02 29.26 -6.20
C MET A 236 9.39 30.55 -6.73
N LYS A 237 9.51 30.77 -8.03
CA LYS A 237 8.82 31.84 -8.73
C LYS A 237 7.60 31.27 -9.44
N ALA A 238 6.42 31.79 -9.11
CA ALA A 238 5.17 31.42 -9.76
C ALA A 238 5.09 32.01 -11.18
N SER A 239 4.13 31.53 -11.99
CA SER A 239 3.91 31.99 -13.38
C SER A 239 3.52 33.46 -13.48
N ASP A 240 2.95 34.02 -12.41
CA ASP A 240 2.60 35.43 -12.26
C ASP A 240 3.75 36.27 -11.67
N GLU A 241 4.97 35.73 -11.67
CA GLU A 241 6.21 36.34 -11.19
C GLU A 241 6.32 36.50 -9.67
N ARG A 242 5.31 36.09 -8.89
CA ARG A 242 5.39 36.11 -7.41
C ARG A 242 6.42 35.11 -6.90
N GLU A 243 7.21 35.51 -5.91
CA GLU A 243 8.10 34.59 -5.20
C GLU A 243 7.36 33.97 -4.01
N LEU A 244 7.31 32.64 -3.98
CA LEU A 244 6.58 31.86 -2.98
C LEU A 244 7.52 30.87 -2.29
N TRP A 245 7.37 30.74 -0.99
CA TRP A 245 7.89 29.59 -0.25
C TRP A 245 6.98 28.39 -0.47
N PHE A 246 7.58 27.29 -0.90
CA PHE A 246 6.88 26.07 -1.30
C PHE A 246 7.24 24.91 -0.39
N VAL A 247 6.27 24.28 0.27
CA VAL A 247 6.48 23.09 1.11
C VAL A 247 5.90 21.87 0.40
N PRO A 248 6.75 21.01 -0.22
CA PRO A 248 6.29 19.81 -0.93
C PRO A 248 5.79 18.74 0.05
N LEU A 249 4.65 18.15 -0.29
CA LEU A 249 3.93 17.14 0.49
C LEU A 249 3.36 16.05 -0.45
N GLY A 250 4.17 15.61 -1.43
CA GLY A 250 3.83 14.56 -2.39
C GLY A 250 3.02 15.07 -3.57
N GLU A 251 1.75 14.69 -3.66
CA GLU A 251 0.82 15.20 -4.68
C GLU A 251 0.29 16.59 -4.32
N TYR A 252 0.54 17.04 -3.10
CA TYR A 252 0.14 18.36 -2.63
C TYR A 252 1.35 19.20 -2.25
N ALA A 253 1.14 20.50 -2.20
CA ALA A 253 2.05 21.42 -1.56
C ALA A 253 1.30 22.58 -0.92
N ILE A 254 1.98 23.23 0.02
CA ILE A 254 1.50 24.46 0.63
C ILE A 254 2.46 25.56 0.21
N ALA A 255 1.92 26.68 -0.22
CA ALA A 255 2.70 27.85 -0.58
C ALA A 255 2.33 29.09 0.23
N PHE A 256 3.34 29.90 0.50
CA PHE A 256 3.27 31.15 1.24
C PHE A 256 3.98 32.25 0.46
N GLN A 257 3.55 33.51 0.60
CA GLN A 257 4.33 34.64 0.08
C GLN A 257 5.73 34.66 0.70
N LYS A 258 6.73 35.11 -0.07
CA LYS A 258 8.13 35.18 0.38
C LYS A 258 8.31 36.01 1.66
N ASP A 259 7.50 37.05 1.82
CA ASP A 259 7.51 38.01 2.93
C ASP A 259 6.56 37.64 4.09
N ILE A 260 6.04 36.39 4.12
CA ILE A 260 5.17 35.90 5.18
C ILE A 260 5.69 36.26 6.59
N ASN A 261 4.83 36.85 7.40
CA ASN A 261 5.17 37.21 8.77
C ASN A 261 4.80 36.09 9.75
N LEU A 262 5.77 35.23 10.07
CA LEU A 262 5.58 34.14 11.03
C LEU A 262 5.45 34.61 12.50
N GLY A 263 5.65 35.89 12.79
CA GLY A 263 5.70 36.44 14.14
C GLY A 263 6.91 35.95 14.94
N GLN A 264 6.95 36.26 16.24
CA GLN A 264 7.99 35.73 17.12
C GLN A 264 7.75 34.24 17.40
N PRO A 265 8.75 33.37 17.22
CA PRO A 265 8.58 31.95 17.50
C PRO A 265 8.27 31.75 18.98
N GLY A 266 7.10 31.20 19.27
CA GLY A 266 6.82 30.64 20.60
C GLY A 266 7.78 29.49 20.94
N ALA A 267 7.71 28.97 22.16
CA ALA A 267 8.49 27.79 22.53
C ALA A 267 8.22 26.64 21.54
N ALA A 268 9.30 25.98 21.09
CA ALA A 268 9.21 24.89 20.11
C ALA A 268 8.18 23.85 20.54
N GLY A 269 7.30 23.44 19.61
CA GLY A 269 6.26 22.45 19.87
C GLY A 269 4.96 23.00 20.48
N THR A 270 4.83 24.32 20.67
CA THR A 270 3.59 24.95 21.18
C THR A 270 3.07 26.05 20.25
N GLY A 271 1.74 26.27 20.25
CA GLY A 271 1.11 27.38 19.52
C GLY A 271 1.43 27.39 18.01
N PRO A 272 1.69 28.56 17.40
CA PRO A 272 1.99 28.66 15.97
C PRO A 272 3.28 27.93 15.57
N ALA A 273 4.29 27.90 16.45
CA ALA A 273 5.58 27.24 16.20
C ALA A 273 5.48 25.71 16.11
N ALA A 274 4.39 25.11 16.58
CA ALA A 274 4.07 23.70 16.37
C ALA A 274 3.57 23.40 14.95
N VAL A 275 3.07 24.42 14.24
CA VAL A 275 2.50 24.32 12.89
C VAL A 275 3.50 24.74 11.83
N LEU A 276 4.12 25.91 12.01
CA LEU A 276 5.13 26.45 11.09
C LEU A 276 6.12 27.28 11.89
N ARG A 277 7.42 27.15 11.61
CA ARG A 277 8.46 27.93 12.30
C ARG A 277 9.54 28.38 11.34
N SER A 278 10.32 29.38 11.74
CA SER A 278 11.53 29.77 11.01
C SER A 278 12.70 28.82 11.30
N ASN A 279 13.47 28.44 10.29
CA ASN A 279 14.79 27.85 10.48
C ASN A 279 15.85 28.93 10.81
N LYS A 280 17.13 28.55 10.89
CA LYS A 280 18.23 29.48 11.19
C LYS A 280 18.42 30.59 10.15
N ASP A 281 17.97 30.36 8.91
CA ASP A 281 18.04 31.30 7.80
C ASP A 281 16.74 32.11 7.65
N ASN A 282 15.83 32.01 8.63
CA ASN A 282 14.52 32.62 8.66
C ASN A 282 13.52 32.11 7.58
N ASN A 283 13.76 30.92 7.02
CA ASN A 283 12.85 30.29 6.06
C ASN A 283 11.74 29.53 6.79
N PRO A 284 10.50 29.52 6.28
CA PRO A 284 9.41 28.74 6.84
C PRO A 284 9.69 27.23 6.72
N VAL A 285 9.59 26.51 7.84
CA VAL A 285 9.75 25.06 7.86
C VAL A 285 8.62 24.41 8.65
N LEU A 286 8.17 23.26 8.16
CA LEU A 286 7.09 22.49 8.76
C LEU A 286 7.69 21.42 9.69
N PRO A 287 7.40 21.42 11.00
CA PRO A 287 7.78 20.34 11.90
C PRO A 287 7.06 19.03 11.55
N VAL A 288 7.82 17.94 11.38
CA VAL A 288 7.29 16.65 10.94
C VAL A 288 7.94 15.48 11.69
N TYR A 289 7.32 14.31 11.60
CA TYR A 289 8.00 13.02 11.66
C TYR A 289 8.15 12.48 10.25
N VAL A 290 9.25 11.77 9.96
CA VAL A 290 9.57 11.26 8.62
C VAL A 290 9.43 9.74 8.60
N LEU A 291 8.71 9.22 7.61
CA LEU A 291 8.60 7.80 7.33
C LEU A 291 9.87 7.27 6.65
N THR A 292 10.26 6.06 7.02
CA THR A 292 11.24 5.30 6.22
C THR A 292 10.62 4.88 4.87
N SER A 293 11.40 4.25 3.98
CA SER A 293 10.83 3.62 2.78
C SER A 293 9.89 2.46 3.12
N THR A 294 10.20 1.69 4.17
CA THR A 294 9.32 0.62 4.67
C THR A 294 8.02 1.18 5.24
N GLY A 295 8.09 2.23 6.06
CA GLY A 295 6.91 2.91 6.60
C GLY A 295 6.02 3.47 5.50
N GLN A 296 6.61 4.06 4.45
CA GLN A 296 5.85 4.48 3.26
C GLN A 296 5.13 3.31 2.61
N ALA A 297 5.81 2.18 2.35
CA ALA A 297 5.20 1.00 1.74
C ALA A 297 4.05 0.43 2.60
N VAL A 298 4.25 0.31 3.92
CA VAL A 298 3.20 -0.14 4.85
C VAL A 298 2.02 0.84 4.89
N ALA A 299 2.26 2.13 4.71
CA ALA A 299 1.17 3.11 4.66
C ALA A 299 0.34 3.04 3.38
N GLU A 300 0.76 2.31 2.34
CA GLU A 300 -0.01 2.11 1.10
C GLU A 300 -1.09 1.02 1.22
N ILE A 301 -1.07 0.19 2.27
CA ILE A 301 -2.16 -0.78 2.57
C ILE A 301 -3.22 -0.24 3.53
N LEU A 302 -3.10 1.05 3.88
CA LEU A 302 -4.02 1.76 4.77
C LEU A 302 -4.89 2.74 3.96
N PRO A 303 -6.10 3.07 4.43
CA PRO A 303 -6.96 4.04 3.76
C PRO A 303 -6.26 5.38 3.51
N ASN A 304 -6.47 5.94 2.33
CA ASN A 304 -5.90 7.22 1.94
C ASN A 304 -6.71 8.37 2.55
N HIS A 305 -6.07 9.18 3.40
CA HIS A 305 -6.63 10.36 4.05
C HIS A 305 -5.85 11.64 3.74
N ARG A 306 -5.05 11.65 2.67
CA ARG A 306 -4.11 12.75 2.39
C ARG A 306 -4.83 14.08 2.17
N ARG A 307 -5.99 14.06 1.50
CA ARG A 307 -6.79 15.27 1.26
C ARG A 307 -7.33 15.84 2.57
N GLU A 308 -7.91 15.01 3.42
CA GLU A 308 -8.41 15.43 4.73
C GLU A 308 -7.28 15.93 5.63
N ALA A 309 -6.12 15.25 5.61
CA ALA A 309 -4.93 15.67 6.33
C ALA A 309 -4.42 17.04 5.86
N LEU A 310 -4.43 17.29 4.55
CA LEU A 310 -4.04 18.58 3.99
C LEU A 310 -5.01 19.69 4.43
N LEU A 311 -6.32 19.46 4.32
CA LEU A 311 -7.34 20.41 4.77
C LEU A 311 -7.21 20.71 6.26
N ALA A 312 -6.94 19.70 7.09
CA ALA A 312 -6.69 19.89 8.52
C ALA A 312 -5.43 20.74 8.79
N LEU A 313 -4.36 20.54 8.02
CA LEU A 313 -3.13 21.33 8.11
C LEU A 313 -3.38 22.79 7.69
N LEU A 314 -4.07 23.00 6.57
CA LEU A 314 -4.47 24.32 6.09
C LEU A 314 -5.35 25.05 7.10
N GLY A 315 -6.30 24.36 7.73
CA GLY A 315 -7.12 24.91 8.80
C GLY A 315 -6.30 25.39 10.00
N LYS A 316 -5.26 24.64 10.40
CA LYS A 316 -4.33 25.05 11.46
C LYS A 316 -3.47 26.25 11.04
N LEU A 317 -2.98 26.27 9.81
CA LEU A 317 -2.19 27.38 9.28
C LEU A 317 -3.02 28.67 9.22
N ARG A 318 -4.21 28.64 8.59
CA ARG A 318 -5.13 29.78 8.47
C ARG A 318 -5.62 30.29 9.83
N LYS A 319 -5.70 29.42 10.85
CA LYS A 319 -6.02 29.83 12.23
C LYS A 319 -4.95 30.75 12.84
N TYR A 320 -3.66 30.47 12.59
CA TYR A 320 -2.56 31.26 13.15
C TYR A 320 -2.15 32.43 12.24
N TRP A 321 -2.40 32.31 10.94
CA TRP A 321 -2.07 33.32 9.92
C TRP A 321 -3.28 33.62 9.03
N PRO A 322 -4.36 34.22 9.56
CA PRO A 322 -5.61 34.45 8.82
C PRO A 322 -5.52 35.54 7.75
N HIS A 323 -4.48 36.37 7.80
CA HIS A 323 -4.25 37.47 6.86
C HIS A 323 -3.19 37.15 5.80
N GLU A 324 -2.54 35.99 5.89
CA GLU A 324 -1.54 35.54 4.92
C GLU A 324 -2.22 34.80 3.77
N ASP A 325 -1.71 35.00 2.55
CA ASP A 325 -2.17 34.27 1.36
C ASP A 325 -1.56 32.85 1.36
N ILE A 326 -2.29 31.89 1.96
CA ILE A 326 -1.88 30.49 2.09
C ILE A 326 -2.55 29.66 1.00
N LEU A 327 -1.74 29.24 0.03
CA LEU A 327 -2.19 28.48 -1.13
C LEU A 327 -2.03 26.98 -0.89
N ALA A 328 -3.06 26.22 -1.26
CA ALA A 328 -2.98 24.78 -1.43
C ALA A 328 -2.74 24.50 -2.91
N LEU A 329 -1.72 23.71 -3.22
CA LEU A 329 -1.35 23.38 -4.58
C LEU A 329 -1.43 21.87 -4.77
N GLU A 330 -1.89 21.44 -5.94
CA GLU A 330 -2.00 20.03 -6.31
C GLU A 330 -1.12 19.77 -7.53
N TRP A 331 -0.38 18.67 -7.50
CA TRP A 331 0.47 18.23 -8.59
C TRP A 331 -0.41 17.79 -9.75
N MET A 332 -0.22 18.41 -10.91
CA MET A 332 -0.89 18.02 -12.14
C MET A 332 0.05 17.21 -13.01
N PRO A 333 -0.15 15.89 -13.16
CA PRO A 333 0.69 15.05 -14.01
C PRO A 333 0.71 15.52 -15.47
N SER A 334 -0.43 16.01 -15.98
CA SER A 334 -0.61 16.45 -17.38
C SER A 334 0.33 17.58 -17.80
N VAL A 335 0.69 18.46 -16.87
CA VAL A 335 1.57 19.62 -17.09
C VAL A 335 2.84 19.55 -16.26
N SER A 336 3.08 18.43 -15.56
CA SER A 336 4.24 18.16 -14.72
C SER A 336 4.60 19.35 -13.81
N SER A 337 3.59 19.97 -13.21
CA SER A 337 3.71 21.14 -12.37
C SER A 337 2.59 21.20 -11.33
N TYR A 338 2.81 21.94 -10.26
CA TYR A 338 1.77 22.23 -9.27
C TYR A 338 0.88 23.38 -9.75
N GLN A 339 -0.43 23.23 -9.57
CA GLN A 339 -1.42 24.27 -9.83
C GLN A 339 -2.19 24.61 -8.55
N VAL A 340 -2.75 25.81 -8.48
CA VAL A 340 -3.61 26.22 -7.36
C VAL A 340 -4.82 25.30 -7.31
N SER A 341 -5.03 24.67 -6.16
CA SER A 341 -6.15 23.77 -5.93
C SER A 341 -7.31 24.55 -5.30
N GLU A 342 -8.53 24.32 -5.79
CA GLU A 342 -9.77 24.85 -5.19
C GLU A 342 -10.11 24.01 -3.94
N MET A 343 -9.43 24.26 -2.82
CA MET A 343 -9.56 23.47 -1.57
C MET A 343 -10.05 24.25 -0.35
#